data_AF-V9Z6A7-F1
#
_entry.id   AF-V9Z6A7-F1
#
_cell.length_a   1.000
_cell.length_b   1.000
_cell.length_c   1.000
_cell.angle_alpha   90.00
_cell.angle_beta   90.00
_cell.angle_gamma   90.00
#
_symmetry.space_group_name_H-M   'P 1'
#
loop_
_entity.id
_entity.type
_entity.pdbx_description
1 polymer ?
#
loop_
_entity_poly.entity_id
_entity_poly.type
_entity_poly.pdbx_seq_one_letter_code
_entity_poly.pdbx_strand_id
1 'polypeptide(L)'
;MKRLELVVVQFEEVKRLIEVGRVPQLRLAHILLDSAVELIMHRMAEAELDGERYHFDQLENLRRIEAMRKSDNPLHRRFARGPSDEQLSSEIKRLEAMVTSKRKRKKINDNFGDKIDFLVERTRLPGSIAPVLKKLHDYRNETYHRDQHRVEVIRPAVLIYFDAACTVLDLYEPGVLIGDGALGPELARFQDTRPGHHDPFEVSHRAAKQLREEVGLDLAAVRTALVDHLLGRLDDLESGLAYVEENSVNGAAPGDAIRIMQIEDGDIEAIFDNEVLRSRKYPLTMKDVKSWIERATAMEDMDDKHTLFAELAALEDEFEDLESKVREAVWRIDEAANMR
;
A
#
# COMPACT_ATOMS: atom_id res chain seq x y z
N MET A 1 -1.95 13.36 24.13
CA MET A 1 -0.87 12.50 24.69
C MET A 1 -1.18 11.01 24.66
N LYS A 2 -2.23 10.49 25.34
CA LYS A 2 -2.55 9.04 25.31
C LYS A 2 -2.66 8.41 23.90
N ARG A 3 -3.19 9.17 22.93
CA ARG A 3 -3.31 8.74 21.53
C ARG A 3 -1.95 8.53 20.84
N LEU A 4 -0.98 9.39 21.14
CA LEU A 4 0.40 9.31 20.63
C LEU A 4 1.18 8.21 21.35
N GLU A 5 0.99 8.09 22.68
CA GLU A 5 1.62 7.05 23.50
C GLU A 5 1.31 5.65 22.99
N LEU A 6 0.04 5.38 22.65
CA LEU A 6 -0.37 4.09 22.06
C LEU A 6 0.43 3.74 20.80
N VAL A 7 0.64 4.73 19.92
CA VAL A 7 1.38 4.55 18.67
C VAL A 7 2.86 4.33 18.97
N VAL A 8 3.47 5.17 19.80
CA VAL A 8 4.90 5.07 20.14
C VAL A 8 5.23 3.73 20.82
N VAL A 9 4.35 3.25 21.71
CA VAL A 9 4.51 1.92 22.33
C VAL A 9 4.51 0.79 21.29
N GLN A 10 3.67 0.90 20.24
CA GLN A 10 3.69 -0.09 19.15
C GLN A 10 5.03 -0.05 18.39
N PHE A 11 5.59 1.14 18.12
CA PHE A 11 6.90 1.26 17.47
C PHE A 11 8.03 0.68 18.34
N GLU A 12 8.01 0.92 19.65
CA GLU A 12 8.97 0.31 20.59
C GLU A 12 8.88 -1.23 20.57
N GLU A 13 7.66 -1.77 20.56
CA GLU A 13 7.47 -3.22 20.48
C GLU A 13 7.95 -3.79 19.14
N VAL A 14 7.65 -3.09 18.04
CA VAL A 14 8.15 -3.46 16.72
C VAL A 14 9.68 -3.50 16.70
N LYS A 15 10.35 -2.48 17.27
CA LYS A 15 11.82 -2.48 17.39
C LYS A 15 12.32 -3.73 18.11
N ARG A 16 11.73 -4.08 19.27
CA ARG A 16 12.09 -5.29 20.01
C ARG A 16 11.91 -6.57 19.18
N LEU A 17 10.85 -6.64 18.38
CA LEU A 17 10.59 -7.78 17.50
C LEU A 17 11.60 -7.87 16.34
N ILE A 18 12.01 -6.73 15.77
CA ILE A 18 13.06 -6.65 14.75
C ILE A 18 14.40 -7.12 15.31
N GLU A 19 14.75 -6.72 16.54
CA GLU A 19 15.97 -7.16 17.23
C GLU A 19 16.03 -8.68 17.38
N VAL A 20 14.91 -9.34 17.70
CA VAL A 20 14.83 -10.81 17.75
C VAL A 20 15.05 -11.43 16.36
N GLY A 21 14.55 -10.78 15.30
CA GLY A 21 14.91 -11.09 13.90
C GLY A 21 14.41 -12.43 13.34
N ARG A 22 13.65 -13.21 14.11
CA ARG A 22 13.04 -14.47 13.64
C ARG A 22 11.75 -14.19 12.86
N VAL A 23 11.46 -15.04 11.88
CA VAL A 23 10.29 -14.90 10.98
C VAL A 23 8.97 -14.64 11.71
N PRO A 24 8.58 -15.39 12.77
CA PRO A 24 7.33 -15.11 13.47
C PRO A 24 7.28 -13.71 14.11
N GLN A 25 8.40 -13.24 14.68
CA GLN A 25 8.50 -11.91 15.28
C GLN A 25 8.47 -10.82 14.20
N LEU A 26 9.11 -11.03 13.06
CA LEU A 26 9.05 -10.10 11.93
C LEU A 26 7.63 -10.01 11.34
N ARG A 27 6.88 -11.12 11.30
CA ARG A 27 5.45 -11.10 10.92
C ARG A 27 4.62 -10.26 11.89
N LEU A 28 4.83 -10.44 13.19
CA LEU A 28 4.16 -9.64 14.22
C LEU A 28 4.55 -8.16 14.13
N ALA A 29 5.84 -7.87 13.89
CA ALA A 29 6.35 -6.53 13.67
C ALA A 29 5.65 -5.86 12.49
N HIS A 30 5.51 -6.58 11.37
CA HIS A 30 4.81 -6.09 10.19
C HIS A 30 3.33 -5.75 10.50
N ILE A 31 2.62 -6.63 11.19
CA ILE A 31 1.21 -6.40 11.56
C ILE A 31 1.05 -5.19 12.49
N LEU A 32 1.95 -5.04 13.46
CA LEU A 32 1.92 -3.92 14.39
C LEU A 32 2.24 -2.60 13.68
N LEU A 33 3.20 -2.57 12.76
CA LEU A 33 3.50 -1.41 11.92
C LEU A 33 2.30 -1.00 11.08
N ASP A 34 1.67 -1.96 10.42
CA ASP A 34 0.51 -1.70 9.57
C ASP A 34 -0.65 -1.09 10.36
N SER A 35 -0.94 -1.65 11.54
CA SER A 35 -1.96 -1.12 12.45
C SER A 35 -1.60 0.29 12.96
N ALA A 36 -0.35 0.54 13.31
CA ALA A 36 0.11 1.84 13.77
C ALA A 36 -0.02 2.91 12.68
N VAL A 37 0.44 2.59 11.47
CA VAL A 37 0.39 3.47 10.30
C VAL A 37 -1.04 3.75 9.89
N GLU A 38 -1.91 2.72 9.81
CA GLU A 38 -3.33 2.92 9.51
C GLU A 38 -3.99 3.84 10.53
N LEU A 39 -3.71 3.65 11.82
CA LEU A 39 -4.29 4.47 12.88
C LEU A 39 -3.84 5.93 12.82
N ILE A 40 -2.55 6.18 12.52
CA ILE A 40 -2.04 7.54 12.33
C ILE A 40 -2.72 8.17 11.11
N MET A 41 -2.71 7.50 9.96
CA MET A 41 -3.29 8.02 8.73
C MET A 41 -4.80 8.24 8.83
N HIS A 42 -5.52 7.37 9.53
CA HIS A 42 -6.94 7.55 9.81
C HIS A 42 -7.18 8.86 10.56
N ARG A 43 -6.41 9.14 11.62
CA ARG A 43 -6.52 10.38 12.38
C ARG A 43 -6.13 11.61 11.57
N MET A 44 -5.09 11.51 10.73
CA MET A 44 -4.71 12.59 9.81
C MET A 44 -5.85 12.88 8.82
N ALA A 45 -6.46 11.83 8.25
CA ALA A 45 -7.58 11.98 7.33
C ALA A 45 -8.82 12.56 8.01
N GLU A 46 -9.13 12.15 9.24
CA GLU A 46 -10.20 12.75 10.05
C GLU A 46 -9.96 14.25 10.28
N ALA A 47 -8.74 14.65 10.65
CA ALA A 47 -8.40 16.06 10.86
C ALA A 47 -8.62 16.91 9.60
N GLU A 48 -8.23 16.40 8.43
CA GLU A 48 -8.48 17.06 7.13
C GLU A 48 -9.97 17.15 6.81
N LEU A 49 -10.73 16.07 7.05
CA LEU A 49 -12.18 16.01 6.82
C LEU A 49 -12.98 16.87 7.81
N ASP A 50 -12.45 17.10 9.01
CA ASP A 50 -13.02 18.01 10.00
C ASP A 50 -12.86 19.47 9.57
N GLY A 51 -11.79 19.82 8.87
CA GLY A 51 -11.59 21.17 8.30
C GLY A 51 -12.69 21.59 7.33
N GLU A 52 -13.26 20.64 6.59
CA GLU A 52 -14.38 20.88 5.66
C GLU A 52 -15.77 20.59 6.28
N ARG A 53 -15.85 20.24 7.57
CA ARG A 53 -17.09 19.79 8.24
C ARG A 53 -18.23 20.80 8.13
N TYR A 54 -17.93 22.08 8.37
CA TYR A 54 -18.94 23.14 8.28
C TYR A 54 -19.61 23.19 6.89
N HIS A 55 -18.79 23.15 5.83
CA HIS A 55 -19.28 23.16 4.45
C HIS A 55 -20.00 21.86 4.09
N PHE A 56 -19.55 20.73 4.62
CA PHE A 56 -20.18 19.43 4.40
C PHE A 56 -21.58 19.37 5.02
N ASP A 57 -21.71 19.80 6.27
CA ASP A 57 -23.00 19.84 6.98
C ASP A 57 -23.98 20.82 6.30
N GLN A 58 -23.46 21.96 5.81
CA GLN A 58 -24.24 22.90 5.00
C GLN A 58 -24.73 22.25 3.69
N LEU A 59 -23.85 21.55 2.96
CA LEU A 59 -24.21 20.86 1.71
C LEU A 59 -25.28 19.78 1.94
N GLU A 60 -25.13 18.95 2.96
CA GLU A 60 -26.11 17.90 3.27
C GLU A 60 -27.46 18.49 3.66
N ASN A 61 -27.48 19.63 4.37
CA ASN A 61 -28.72 20.35 4.67
C ASN A 61 -29.40 20.88 3.39
N LEU A 62 -28.63 21.48 2.47
CA LEU A 62 -29.19 21.97 1.20
C LEU A 62 -29.72 20.84 0.32
N ARG A 63 -29.00 19.71 0.22
CA ARG A 63 -29.49 18.50 -0.47
C ARG A 63 -30.76 17.94 0.16
N ARG A 64 -30.87 17.98 1.49
CA ARG A 64 -32.09 17.59 2.20
C ARG A 64 -33.26 18.50 1.83
N ILE A 65 -33.05 19.82 1.77
CA ILE A 65 -34.07 20.79 1.34
C ILE A 65 -34.49 20.53 -0.11
N GLU A 66 -33.52 20.32 -1.01
CA GLU A 66 -33.80 19.98 -2.42
C GLU A 66 -34.63 18.70 -2.55
N ALA A 67 -34.28 17.65 -1.82
CA ALA A 67 -35.03 16.39 -1.81
C ALA A 67 -36.44 16.57 -1.23
N MET A 68 -36.63 17.39 -0.19
CA MET A 68 -37.95 17.69 0.36
C MET A 68 -38.84 18.45 -0.63
N ARG A 69 -38.27 19.34 -1.45
CA ARG A 69 -39.02 20.05 -2.52
C ARG A 69 -39.48 19.10 -3.63
N LYS A 70 -38.62 18.15 -3.99
CA LYS A 70 -38.89 17.14 -5.03
C LYS A 70 -39.73 15.94 -4.52
N SER A 71 -40.09 15.92 -3.24
CA SER A 71 -40.84 14.81 -2.63
C SER A 71 -42.34 14.91 -2.93
N ASP A 72 -42.97 13.77 -3.21
CA ASP A 72 -44.43 13.68 -3.40
C ASP A 72 -45.21 14.00 -2.11
N ASN A 73 -44.57 13.88 -0.94
CA ASN A 73 -45.19 14.14 0.36
C ASN A 73 -45.53 15.65 0.53
N PRO A 74 -46.82 16.01 0.67
CA PRO A 74 -47.25 17.41 0.82
C PRO A 74 -46.66 18.11 2.04
N LEU A 75 -46.39 17.38 3.13
CA LEU A 75 -45.78 17.94 4.34
C LEU A 75 -44.33 18.35 4.07
N HIS A 76 -43.55 17.53 3.34
CA HIS A 76 -42.18 17.86 2.99
C HIS A 76 -42.09 19.16 2.17
N ARG A 77 -42.95 19.32 1.17
CA ARG A 77 -43.02 20.54 0.36
C ARG A 77 -43.42 21.77 1.19
N ARG A 78 -44.35 21.62 2.14
CA ARG A 78 -44.80 22.71 3.02
C ARG A 78 -43.69 23.24 3.95
N PHE A 79 -42.78 22.37 4.37
CA PHE A 79 -41.67 22.72 5.28
C PHE A 79 -40.35 23.04 4.55
N ALA A 80 -40.24 22.79 3.24
CA ALA A 80 -39.05 23.09 2.43
C ALA A 80 -38.89 24.60 2.07
N ARG A 81 -38.91 25.45 3.10
CA ARG A 81 -38.65 26.89 2.99
C ARG A 81 -37.15 27.16 2.81
N GLY A 82 -36.80 28.19 2.03
CA GLY A 82 -35.40 28.53 1.76
C GLY A 82 -35.21 29.35 0.48
N PRO A 83 -33.97 29.48 -0.01
CA PRO A 83 -33.62 30.20 -1.24
C PRO A 83 -34.38 29.68 -2.48
N SER A 84 -34.36 30.42 -3.60
CA SER A 84 -34.93 29.94 -4.87
C SER A 84 -34.23 28.66 -5.36
N ASP A 85 -34.85 27.91 -6.27
CA ASP A 85 -34.24 26.67 -6.81
C ASP A 85 -32.91 26.94 -7.54
N GLU A 86 -32.79 28.08 -8.23
CA GLU A 86 -31.54 28.51 -8.87
C GLU A 86 -30.45 28.85 -7.84
N GLN A 87 -30.81 29.55 -6.77
CA GLN A 87 -29.89 29.85 -5.65
C GLN A 87 -29.46 28.57 -4.93
N LEU A 88 -30.38 27.62 -4.75
CA LEU A 88 -30.09 26.33 -4.13
C LEU A 88 -29.13 25.50 -4.99
N SER A 89 -29.39 25.38 -6.30
CA SER A 89 -28.56 24.60 -7.22
C SER A 89 -27.15 25.21 -7.37
N SER A 90 -27.04 26.53 -7.47
CA SER A 90 -25.74 27.21 -7.55
C SER A 90 -24.93 27.05 -6.27
N GLU A 91 -25.55 27.17 -5.09
CA GLU A 91 -24.87 26.99 -3.81
C GLU A 91 -24.43 25.54 -3.57
N ILE A 92 -25.26 24.55 -3.95
CA ILE A 92 -24.89 23.13 -3.91
C ILE A 92 -23.63 22.88 -4.75
N LYS A 93 -23.61 23.34 -6.01
CA LYS A 93 -22.43 23.18 -6.89
C LYS A 93 -21.17 23.83 -6.30
N ARG A 94 -21.32 25.02 -5.69
CA ARG A 94 -20.22 25.72 -5.02
C ARG A 94 -19.65 24.89 -3.86
N LEU A 95 -20.51 24.38 -2.98
CA LEU A 95 -20.08 23.60 -1.82
C LEU A 95 -19.55 22.21 -2.21
N GLU A 96 -20.10 21.57 -3.24
CA GLU A 96 -19.60 20.29 -3.76
C GLU A 96 -18.14 20.37 -4.20
N ALA A 97 -17.70 21.49 -4.76
CA ALA A 97 -16.30 21.70 -5.13
C ALA A 97 -15.38 21.91 -3.91
N MET A 98 -15.93 22.21 -2.74
CA MET A 98 -15.17 22.52 -1.52
C MET A 98 -15.07 21.34 -0.55
N VAL A 99 -15.83 20.25 -0.75
CA VAL A 99 -15.94 19.16 0.21
C VAL A 99 -15.72 17.79 -0.41
N THR A 100 -15.18 16.89 0.38
CA THR A 100 -15.04 15.47 0.06
C THR A 100 -16.41 14.81 0.14
N SER A 101 -16.85 14.21 -0.97
CA SER A 101 -18.17 13.56 -1.05
C SER A 101 -18.35 12.45 -0.02
N LYS A 102 -19.60 12.20 0.41
CA LYS A 102 -19.95 11.13 1.36
C LYS A 102 -19.46 9.74 0.94
N ARG A 103 -19.54 9.42 -0.35
CA ARG A 103 -19.03 8.14 -0.90
C ARG A 103 -17.51 8.05 -0.78
N LYS A 104 -16.78 9.13 -1.10
CA LYS A 104 -15.32 9.20 -0.97
C LYS A 104 -14.90 9.15 0.50
N ARG A 105 -15.58 9.87 1.40
CA ARG A 105 -15.36 9.79 2.87
C ARG A 105 -15.51 8.37 3.40
N LYS A 106 -16.54 7.61 2.97
CA LYS A 106 -16.70 6.20 3.36
C LYS A 106 -15.53 5.34 2.88
N LYS A 107 -15.12 5.49 1.61
CA LYS A 107 -13.94 4.78 1.08
C LYS A 107 -12.66 5.09 1.86
N ILE A 108 -12.41 6.36 2.14
CA ILE A 108 -11.28 6.80 2.98
C ILE A 108 -11.36 6.14 4.36
N ASN A 109 -12.54 6.04 4.98
CA ASN A 109 -12.66 5.37 6.27
C ASN A 109 -12.32 3.87 6.18
N ASP A 110 -12.85 3.19 5.16
CA ASP A 110 -12.87 1.73 5.09
C ASP A 110 -11.61 1.12 4.44
N ASN A 111 -10.95 1.82 3.52
CA ASN A 111 -9.87 1.27 2.70
C ASN A 111 -8.53 1.96 2.96
N PHE A 112 -7.47 1.18 3.20
CA PHE A 112 -6.11 1.69 3.44
C PHE A 112 -5.56 2.51 2.25
N GLY A 113 -5.69 2.00 1.03
CA GLY A 113 -5.23 2.70 -0.19
C GLY A 113 -5.93 4.04 -0.43
N ASP A 114 -7.25 4.11 -0.23
CA ASP A 114 -8.01 5.37 -0.36
C ASP A 114 -7.60 6.41 0.70
N LYS A 115 -7.14 6.00 1.90
CA LYS A 115 -6.56 6.90 2.91
C LYS A 115 -5.27 7.53 2.41
N ILE A 116 -4.36 6.70 1.87
CA ILE A 116 -3.08 7.17 1.33
C ILE A 116 -3.30 8.18 0.20
N ASP A 117 -4.14 7.82 -0.77
CA ASP A 117 -4.41 8.68 -1.93
C ASP A 117 -5.00 10.03 -1.51
N PHE A 118 -5.91 10.02 -0.53
CA PHE A 118 -6.47 11.24 0.03
C PHE A 118 -5.42 12.09 0.74
N LEU A 119 -4.53 11.51 1.55
CA LEU A 119 -3.50 12.26 2.26
C LEU A 119 -2.43 12.82 1.31
N VAL A 120 -2.10 12.12 0.23
CA VAL A 120 -1.22 12.62 -0.84
C VAL A 120 -1.88 13.77 -1.59
N GLU A 121 -3.16 13.63 -1.98
CA GLU A 121 -3.94 14.70 -2.62
C GLU A 121 -4.00 15.97 -1.77
N ARG A 122 -4.06 15.82 -0.45
CA ARG A 122 -4.03 16.92 0.54
C ARG A 122 -2.62 17.38 0.90
N THR A 123 -1.57 16.86 0.27
CA THR A 123 -0.16 17.18 0.54
C THR A 123 0.28 16.92 1.99
N ARG A 124 -0.44 16.04 2.70
CA ARG A 124 -0.14 15.59 4.07
C ARG A 124 0.80 14.40 4.11
N LEU A 125 0.93 13.69 3.00
CA LEU A 125 1.85 12.59 2.82
C LEU A 125 2.63 12.80 1.51
N PRO A 126 3.96 12.57 1.49
CA PRO A 126 4.73 12.62 0.25
C PRO A 126 4.23 11.59 -0.76
N GLY A 127 4.18 11.95 -2.05
CA GLY A 127 3.78 11.00 -3.10
C GLY A 127 4.73 9.80 -3.23
N SER A 128 6.01 9.96 -2.89
CA SER A 128 7.03 8.91 -3.00
C SER A 128 6.85 7.75 -2.01
N ILE A 129 6.20 7.97 -0.87
CA ILE A 129 5.98 6.91 0.14
C ILE A 129 4.69 6.13 -0.11
N ALA A 130 3.78 6.63 -0.94
CA ALA A 130 2.49 5.98 -1.21
C ALA A 130 2.63 4.58 -1.83
N PRO A 131 3.45 4.35 -2.87
CA PRO A 131 3.65 3.00 -3.42
C PRO A 131 4.20 2.03 -2.36
N VAL A 132 5.14 2.51 -1.54
CA VAL A 132 5.77 1.73 -0.46
C VAL A 132 4.74 1.25 0.55
N LEU A 133 3.93 2.17 1.08
CA LEU A 133 2.89 1.84 2.06
C LEU A 133 1.84 0.88 1.49
N LYS A 134 1.40 1.09 0.24
CA LYS A 134 0.42 0.21 -0.40
C LYS A 134 0.96 -1.21 -0.55
N LYS A 135 2.16 -1.38 -1.12
CA LYS A 135 2.75 -2.71 -1.33
C LYS A 135 3.03 -3.43 -0.02
N LEU A 136 3.50 -2.72 1.02
CA LEU A 136 3.73 -3.33 2.34
C LEU A 136 2.42 -3.75 3.02
N HIS A 137 1.35 -2.96 2.87
CA HIS A 137 0.02 -3.37 3.32
C HIS A 137 -0.46 -4.64 2.60
N ASP A 138 -0.21 -4.75 1.29
CA ASP A 138 -0.53 -5.95 0.51
C ASP A 138 0.28 -7.16 0.98
N TYR A 139 1.59 -7.02 1.21
CA TYR A 139 2.44 -8.06 1.80
C TYR A 139 1.94 -8.53 3.17
N ARG A 140 1.44 -7.61 4.00
CA ARG A 140 0.82 -7.96 5.29
C ARG A 140 -0.43 -8.81 5.07
N ASN A 141 -1.26 -8.46 4.09
CA ASN A 141 -2.47 -9.22 3.77
C ASN A 141 -2.14 -10.62 3.21
N GLU A 142 -1.13 -10.75 2.37
CA GLU A 142 -0.61 -12.04 1.89
C GLU A 142 -0.12 -12.92 3.04
N THR A 143 0.71 -12.33 3.92
CA THR A 143 1.26 -12.98 5.12
C THR A 143 0.16 -13.49 6.06
N TYR A 144 -0.99 -12.81 6.11
CA TYR A 144 -2.09 -13.14 6.99
C TYR A 144 -3.10 -14.11 6.36
N HIS A 145 -3.37 -14.00 5.05
CA HIS A 145 -4.45 -14.73 4.40
C HIS A 145 -4.02 -15.95 3.58
N ARG A 146 -2.79 -15.98 3.06
CA ARG A 146 -2.37 -17.00 2.08
C ARG A 146 -1.29 -17.94 2.57
N ASP A 147 -0.76 -17.70 3.77
CA ASP A 147 0.46 -18.35 4.31
C ASP A 147 1.66 -18.35 3.33
N GLN A 148 1.59 -17.47 2.32
CA GLN A 148 2.67 -17.19 1.39
C GLN A 148 3.61 -16.22 2.09
N HIS A 149 4.67 -16.74 2.69
CA HIS A 149 5.71 -15.91 3.28
C HIS A 149 6.84 -15.76 2.28
N ARG A 150 7.18 -14.51 1.98
CA ARG A 150 8.45 -14.16 1.34
C ARG A 150 9.50 -14.10 2.44
N VAL A 151 9.84 -15.26 2.99
CA VAL A 151 10.70 -15.40 4.19
C VAL A 151 12.05 -14.72 3.98
N GLU A 152 12.51 -14.73 2.74
CA GLU A 152 13.77 -14.17 2.26
C GLU A 152 13.80 -12.64 2.40
N VAL A 153 12.66 -11.97 2.19
CA VAL A 153 12.57 -10.50 2.18
C VAL A 153 11.76 -9.90 3.34
N ILE A 154 11.19 -10.71 4.23
CA ILE A 154 10.38 -10.19 5.34
C ILE A 154 11.17 -9.22 6.23
N ARG A 155 12.46 -9.48 6.48
CA ARG A 155 13.30 -8.58 7.27
C ARG A 155 13.55 -7.24 6.55
N PRO A 156 14.05 -7.22 5.30
CA PRO A 156 14.11 -6.01 4.48
C PRO A 156 12.78 -5.23 4.43
N ALA A 157 11.66 -5.91 4.17
CA ALA A 157 10.34 -5.30 4.10
C ALA A 157 9.93 -4.64 5.42
N VAL A 158 10.13 -5.31 6.55
CA VAL A 158 9.82 -4.74 7.88
C VAL A 158 10.71 -3.54 8.20
N LEU A 159 12.00 -3.56 7.85
CA LEU A 159 12.89 -2.41 8.07
C LEU A 159 12.48 -1.20 7.24
N ILE A 160 12.14 -1.40 5.97
CA ILE A 160 11.63 -0.33 5.10
C ILE A 160 10.29 0.18 5.61
N TYR A 161 9.39 -0.71 6.03
CA TYR A 161 8.11 -0.29 6.60
C TYR A 161 8.31 0.49 7.90
N PHE A 162 9.26 0.10 8.74
CA PHE A 162 9.58 0.84 9.95
C PHE A 162 10.01 2.28 9.64
N ASP A 163 10.87 2.45 8.63
CA ASP A 163 11.31 3.77 8.20
C ASP A 163 10.18 4.61 7.58
N ALA A 164 9.35 3.99 6.75
CA ALA A 164 8.15 4.60 6.17
C ALA A 164 7.15 5.00 7.27
N ALA A 165 6.93 4.13 8.25
CA ALA A 165 6.09 4.40 9.40
C ALA A 165 6.64 5.54 10.26
N CYS A 166 7.96 5.64 10.42
CA CYS A 166 8.59 6.80 11.05
C CYS A 166 8.33 8.07 10.24
N THR A 167 8.27 8.01 8.91
CA THR A 167 7.93 9.18 8.08
C THR A 167 6.48 9.60 8.32
N VAL A 168 5.56 8.65 8.42
CA VAL A 168 4.15 8.92 8.76
C VAL A 168 4.04 9.50 10.18
N LEU A 169 4.79 8.97 11.15
CA LEU A 169 4.82 9.47 12.53
C LEU A 169 5.40 10.90 12.61
N ASP A 170 6.43 11.19 11.81
CA ASP A 170 7.04 12.52 11.70
C ASP A 170 6.12 13.54 11.00
N LEU A 171 5.06 13.11 10.32
CA LEU A 171 4.06 14.01 9.74
C LEU A 171 2.80 14.10 10.62
N TYR A 172 2.78 13.36 11.72
CA TYR A 172 1.61 13.26 12.58
C TYR A 172 1.58 14.40 13.60
N GLU A 173 0.61 15.29 13.41
CA GLU A 173 0.25 16.32 14.38
C GLU A 173 -0.94 15.83 15.22
N PRO A 174 -0.79 15.56 16.53
CA PRO A 174 -1.86 14.96 17.35
C PRO A 174 -3.11 15.83 17.61
N GLY A 175 -3.24 17.00 16.95
CA GLY A 175 -4.34 17.94 17.13
C GLY A 175 -4.37 18.59 18.52
N VAL A 176 -5.49 19.23 18.89
CA VAL A 176 -5.61 19.99 20.15
C VAL A 176 -5.35 19.10 21.37
N LEU A 177 -4.25 19.38 22.06
CA LEU A 177 -3.84 18.71 23.28
C LEU A 177 -4.54 19.33 24.48
N ILE A 178 -5.76 18.88 24.77
CA ILE A 178 -6.40 19.16 26.06
C ILE A 178 -5.85 18.18 27.08
N GLY A 179 -4.82 18.58 27.83
CA GLY A 179 -4.30 17.75 28.91
C GLY A 179 -3.16 18.37 29.69
N ASP A 180 -3.47 18.77 30.92
CA ASP A 180 -2.54 19.19 32.00
C ASP A 180 -1.79 17.99 32.64
N GLY A 181 -1.72 16.86 31.93
CA GLY A 181 -1.22 15.59 32.46
C GLY A 181 0.23 15.35 32.08
N ALA A 182 1.07 14.96 33.05
CA ALA A 182 2.42 14.48 32.81
C ALA A 182 2.43 13.36 31.73
N LEU A 183 3.46 13.35 30.89
CA LEU A 183 3.60 12.29 29.89
C LEU A 183 3.78 10.94 30.55
N GLY A 184 3.22 9.90 29.92
CA GLY A 184 3.54 8.53 30.29
C GLY A 184 5.04 8.26 30.11
N PRO A 185 5.59 7.26 30.82
CA PRO A 185 7.02 6.98 30.84
C PRO A 185 7.60 6.75 29.45
N GLU A 186 6.82 6.16 28.55
CA GLU A 186 7.27 5.82 27.19
C GLU A 186 7.38 7.04 26.28
N LEU A 187 6.62 8.10 26.54
CA LEU A 187 6.76 9.38 25.84
C LEU A 187 7.78 10.30 26.51
N ALA A 188 8.03 10.14 27.81
CA ALA A 188 8.91 11.02 28.58
C ALA A 188 10.33 11.03 28.02
N ARG A 189 10.83 9.90 27.49
CA ARG A 189 12.18 9.80 26.92
C ARG A 189 12.38 10.62 25.64
N PHE A 190 11.30 10.99 24.95
CA PHE A 190 11.33 11.80 23.73
C PHE A 190 11.09 13.29 23.99
N GLN A 191 10.93 13.70 25.24
CA GLN A 191 10.73 15.12 25.59
C GLN A 191 12.05 15.90 25.54
N ASP A 192 11.93 17.20 25.24
CA ASP A 192 13.02 18.12 25.56
C ASP A 192 13.22 18.19 27.06
N THR A 193 14.47 18.01 27.49
CA THR A 193 14.88 18.20 28.88
C THR A 193 15.37 19.62 29.15
N ARG A 194 15.46 20.49 28.12
CA ARG A 194 15.84 21.89 28.28
C ARG A 194 14.73 22.68 29.00
N PRO A 195 15.08 23.52 30.00
CA PRO A 195 14.10 24.32 30.73
C PRO A 195 13.26 25.21 29.80
N GLY A 196 11.93 25.10 29.86
CA GLY A 196 11.00 25.96 29.12
C GLY A 196 10.76 25.57 27.65
N HIS A 197 11.29 24.44 27.18
CA HIS A 197 11.08 23.93 25.80
C HIS A 197 10.25 22.63 25.77
N HIS A 198 9.13 22.62 26.49
CA HIS A 198 8.17 21.52 26.37
C HIS A 198 7.14 21.88 25.30
N ASP A 199 7.45 21.56 24.05
CA ASP A 199 6.45 21.53 22.98
C ASP A 199 5.93 20.10 22.81
N PRO A 200 4.68 19.81 23.23
CA PRO A 200 4.07 18.50 23.06
C PRO A 200 3.83 18.11 21.60
N PHE A 201 3.78 19.08 20.67
CA PHE A 201 3.63 18.81 19.23
C PHE A 201 4.93 18.28 18.63
N GLU A 202 6.09 18.63 19.20
CA GLU A 202 7.39 18.11 18.78
C GLU A 202 7.68 16.67 19.19
N VAL A 203 6.85 16.06 20.06
CA VAL A 203 7.12 14.73 20.62
C VAL A 203 7.02 13.64 19.55
N SER A 204 6.06 13.73 18.61
CA SER A 204 5.94 12.77 17.50
C SER A 204 7.16 12.83 16.56
N HIS A 205 7.58 14.05 16.19
CA HIS A 205 8.76 14.30 15.37
C HIS A 205 10.05 13.74 16.00
N ARG A 206 10.24 14.00 17.30
CA ARG A 206 11.39 13.47 18.06
C ARG A 206 11.35 11.96 18.18
N ALA A 207 10.18 11.40 18.49
CA ALA A 207 10.00 9.94 18.55
C ALA A 207 10.33 9.30 17.21
N ALA A 208 9.79 9.81 16.10
CA ALA A 208 10.07 9.31 14.76
C ALA A 208 11.57 9.34 14.43
N LYS A 209 12.25 10.45 14.70
CA LYS A 209 13.69 10.58 14.45
C LYS A 209 14.50 9.60 15.29
N GLN A 210 14.27 9.56 16.59
CA GLN A 210 15.04 8.72 17.50
C GLN A 210 14.77 7.23 17.25
N LEU A 211 13.52 6.81 17.03
CA LEU A 211 13.18 5.43 16.71
C LEU A 211 13.83 4.97 15.39
N ARG A 212 13.84 5.84 14.38
CA ARG A 212 14.51 5.58 13.09
C ARG A 212 16.01 5.37 13.28
N GLU A 213 16.66 6.22 14.08
CA GLU A 213 18.09 6.11 14.40
C GLU A 213 18.39 4.83 15.21
N GLU A 214 17.54 4.47 16.18
CA GLU A 214 17.72 3.30 17.04
C GLU A 214 17.56 1.96 16.30
N VAL A 215 16.55 1.84 15.42
CA VAL A 215 16.39 0.61 14.61
C VAL A 215 17.52 0.49 13.59
N GLY A 216 17.85 1.60 12.92
CA GLY A 216 18.85 1.64 11.86
C GLY A 216 18.42 0.86 10.62
N LEU A 217 18.61 1.47 9.45
CA LEU A 217 18.42 0.79 8.17
C LEU A 217 19.76 0.75 7.45
N ASP A 218 20.36 -0.44 7.38
CA ASP A 218 21.50 -0.69 6.51
C ASP A 218 20.99 -0.83 5.07
N LEU A 219 21.00 0.29 4.35
CA LEU A 219 20.44 0.35 3.00
C LEU A 219 21.19 -0.56 2.04
N ALA A 220 22.51 -0.72 2.21
CA ALA A 220 23.29 -1.60 1.35
C ALA A 220 22.86 -3.06 1.54
N ALA A 221 22.74 -3.53 2.79
CA ALA A 221 22.29 -4.88 3.08
C ALA A 221 20.84 -5.14 2.63
N VAL A 222 19.95 -4.16 2.85
CA VAL A 222 18.56 -4.21 2.39
C VAL A 222 18.48 -4.29 0.87
N ARG A 223 19.24 -3.45 0.17
CA ARG A 223 19.29 -3.42 -1.29
C ARG A 223 19.77 -4.73 -1.88
N THR A 224 20.89 -5.28 -1.39
CA THR A 224 21.38 -6.60 -1.81
C THR A 224 20.31 -7.67 -1.62
N ALA A 225 19.66 -7.75 -0.45
CA ALA A 225 18.64 -8.76 -0.19
C ALA A 225 17.41 -8.64 -1.12
N LEU A 226 16.99 -7.41 -1.45
CA LEU A 226 15.85 -7.19 -2.36
C LEU A 226 16.21 -7.51 -3.82
N VAL A 227 17.39 -7.10 -4.26
CA VAL A 227 17.88 -7.38 -5.62
C VAL A 227 18.08 -8.88 -5.82
N ASP A 228 18.76 -9.56 -4.88
CA ASP A 228 18.97 -11.01 -4.93
C ASP A 228 17.63 -11.76 -4.97
N HIS A 229 16.63 -11.31 -4.21
CA HIS A 229 15.30 -11.91 -4.23
C HIS A 229 14.60 -11.76 -5.58
N LEU A 230 14.61 -10.55 -6.17
CA LEU A 230 14.01 -10.30 -7.48
C LEU A 230 14.71 -11.12 -8.57
N LEU A 231 16.04 -11.09 -8.61
CA LEU A 231 16.81 -11.81 -9.60
C LEU A 231 16.60 -13.32 -9.49
N GLY A 232 16.55 -13.86 -8.27
CA GLY A 232 16.22 -15.28 -8.04
C GLY A 232 14.84 -15.65 -8.59
N ARG A 233 13.81 -14.83 -8.33
CA ARG A 233 12.46 -15.06 -8.86
C ARG A 233 12.38 -14.95 -10.39
N LEU A 234 13.11 -14.02 -10.98
CA LEU A 234 13.17 -13.85 -12.43
C LEU A 234 13.95 -14.99 -13.11
N ASP A 235 15.00 -15.52 -12.47
CA ASP A 235 15.73 -16.71 -12.91
C ASP A 235 14.85 -17.97 -12.83
N ASP A 236 14.09 -18.14 -11.73
CA ASP A 236 13.09 -19.21 -11.59
C ASP A 236 12.00 -19.10 -12.66
N LEU A 237 11.56 -17.88 -12.97
CA LEU A 237 10.58 -17.62 -14.04
C LEU A 237 11.12 -17.98 -15.42
N GLU A 238 12.35 -17.54 -15.75
CA GLU A 238 13.00 -17.88 -17.03
C GLU A 238 13.21 -19.39 -17.16
N SER A 239 13.71 -20.04 -16.10
CA SER A 239 13.89 -21.48 -16.03
C SER A 239 12.58 -22.25 -16.16
N GLY A 240 11.51 -21.78 -15.50
CA GLY A 240 10.18 -22.37 -15.58
C GLY A 240 9.58 -22.24 -16.99
N LEU A 241 9.75 -21.10 -17.65
CA LEU A 241 9.34 -20.91 -19.03
C LEU A 241 10.09 -21.86 -19.98
N ALA A 242 11.41 -22.00 -19.82
CA ALA A 242 12.21 -22.95 -20.59
C ALA A 242 11.74 -24.38 -20.38
N TYR A 243 11.49 -24.78 -19.12
CA TYR A 243 10.99 -26.11 -18.78
C TYR A 243 9.62 -26.42 -19.40
N VAL A 244 8.70 -25.46 -19.38
CA VAL A 244 7.38 -25.58 -20.03
C VAL A 244 7.52 -25.74 -21.55
N GLU A 245 8.49 -25.04 -22.16
CA GLU A 245 8.76 -25.15 -23.59
C GLU A 245 9.32 -26.53 -23.96
N GLU A 246 10.30 -27.02 -23.21
CA GLU A 246 10.94 -28.33 -23.42
C GLU A 246 9.96 -29.50 -23.27
N ASN A 247 8.99 -29.38 -22.37
CA ASN A 247 8.00 -30.43 -22.09
C ASN A 247 6.68 -30.25 -22.87
N SER A 248 6.60 -29.24 -23.74
CA SER A 248 5.42 -29.04 -24.59
C SER A 248 5.37 -30.07 -25.72
N VAL A 249 4.24 -30.78 -25.82
CA VAL A 249 4.04 -31.96 -26.68
C VAL A 249 4.05 -31.63 -28.19
N ASN A 250 4.02 -30.35 -28.56
CA ASN A 250 3.70 -29.87 -29.91
C ASN A 250 4.83 -29.11 -30.63
N GLY A 251 6.10 -29.52 -30.50
CA GLY A 251 7.20 -28.88 -31.26
C GLY A 251 7.29 -27.37 -31.00
N ALA A 252 7.29 -27.02 -29.71
CA ALA A 252 7.38 -25.64 -29.26
C ALA A 252 8.65 -24.97 -29.82
N ALA A 253 8.52 -23.68 -30.17
CA ALA A 253 9.64 -22.85 -30.60
C ALA A 253 9.95 -21.80 -29.52
N PRO A 254 11.18 -21.23 -29.53
CA PRO A 254 11.60 -20.22 -28.56
C PRO A 254 10.57 -19.12 -28.33
N GLY A 255 10.13 -19.01 -27.07
CA GLY A 255 9.16 -18.02 -26.62
C GLY A 255 7.70 -18.42 -26.79
N ASP A 256 7.40 -19.66 -27.19
CA ASP A 256 6.02 -20.15 -27.19
C ASP A 256 5.50 -20.34 -25.77
N ALA A 257 6.35 -20.74 -24.81
CA ALA A 257 5.93 -20.90 -23.41
C ALA A 257 5.32 -19.61 -22.83
N ILE A 258 5.97 -18.45 -23.02
CA ILE A 258 5.43 -17.18 -22.51
C ILE A 258 4.11 -16.79 -23.20
N ARG A 259 3.91 -17.15 -24.48
CA ARG A 259 2.62 -16.94 -25.17
C ARG A 259 1.54 -17.83 -24.58
N ILE A 260 1.86 -19.10 -24.33
CA ILE A 260 0.92 -20.09 -23.77
C ILE A 260 0.41 -19.63 -22.40
N MET A 261 1.29 -19.06 -21.55
CA MET A 261 0.90 -18.53 -20.24
C MET A 261 -0.02 -17.31 -20.29
N GLN A 262 -0.25 -16.74 -21.47
CA GLN A 262 -1.10 -15.57 -21.67
C GLN A 262 -2.38 -15.88 -22.44
N ILE A 263 -2.64 -17.15 -22.75
CA ILE A 263 -3.89 -17.56 -23.40
C ILE A 263 -5.05 -17.34 -22.42
N GLU A 264 -6.13 -16.72 -22.90
CA GLU A 264 -7.35 -16.54 -22.13
C GLU A 264 -8.07 -17.87 -21.91
N ASP A 265 -8.71 -18.04 -20.75
CA ASP A 265 -9.49 -19.23 -20.43
C ASP A 265 -10.57 -19.49 -21.49
N GLY A 266 -10.53 -20.67 -22.09
CA GLY A 266 -11.50 -21.10 -23.12
C GLY A 266 -11.06 -20.84 -24.56
N ASP A 267 -9.86 -20.32 -24.79
CA ASP A 267 -9.34 -20.15 -26.14
C ASP A 267 -8.72 -21.45 -26.70
N ILE A 268 -9.61 -22.36 -27.08
CA ILE A 268 -9.25 -23.69 -27.59
C ILE A 268 -8.37 -23.59 -28.85
N GLU A 269 -8.60 -22.61 -29.73
CA GLU A 269 -7.85 -22.49 -30.97
C GLU A 269 -6.36 -22.20 -30.72
N ALA A 270 -6.04 -21.23 -29.86
CA ALA A 270 -4.65 -20.94 -29.53
C ALA A 270 -3.96 -22.07 -28.73
N ILE A 271 -4.72 -22.91 -28.03
CA ILE A 271 -4.20 -24.05 -27.27
C ILE A 271 -3.76 -25.19 -28.20
N PHE A 272 -4.52 -25.46 -29.26
CA PHE A 272 -4.29 -26.62 -30.13
C PHE A 272 -3.65 -26.29 -31.48
N ASP A 273 -3.60 -25.01 -31.88
CA ASP A 273 -2.99 -24.56 -33.14
C ASP A 273 -1.84 -23.57 -32.89
N ASN A 274 -0.60 -24.03 -33.14
CA ASN A 274 0.61 -23.24 -32.98
C ASN A 274 0.71 -22.06 -33.97
N GLU A 275 0.11 -22.15 -35.16
CA GLU A 275 0.08 -21.02 -36.10
C GLU A 275 -0.83 -19.92 -35.57
N VAL A 276 -1.99 -20.31 -35.02
CA VAL A 276 -2.91 -19.38 -34.35
C VAL A 276 -2.25 -18.76 -33.12
N LEU A 277 -1.61 -19.56 -32.26
CA LEU A 277 -0.81 -19.09 -31.14
C LEU A 277 0.19 -18.01 -31.59
N ARG A 278 1.04 -18.30 -32.58
CA ARG A 278 2.13 -17.40 -32.98
C ARG A 278 1.65 -16.15 -33.72
N SER A 279 0.48 -16.20 -34.37
CA SER A 279 -0.09 -15.05 -35.08
C SER A 279 -0.74 -14.01 -34.17
N ARG A 280 -1.08 -14.39 -32.93
CA ARG A 280 -1.74 -13.52 -31.97
C ARG A 280 -0.78 -12.52 -31.33
N LYS A 281 -1.37 -11.40 -30.91
CA LYS A 281 -0.65 -10.37 -30.16
C LYS A 281 -0.82 -10.62 -28.67
N TYR A 282 0.28 -10.94 -28.00
CA TYR A 282 0.35 -11.06 -26.56
C TYR A 282 0.99 -9.81 -25.95
N PRO A 283 0.54 -9.37 -24.76
CA PRO A 283 1.09 -8.19 -24.11
C PRO A 283 2.53 -8.38 -23.64
N LEU A 284 2.90 -9.59 -23.19
CA LEU A 284 4.23 -9.91 -22.67
C LEU A 284 5.02 -10.79 -23.64
N THR A 285 6.33 -10.57 -23.65
CA THR A 285 7.32 -11.25 -24.47
C THR A 285 8.59 -11.51 -23.67
N MET A 286 9.50 -12.33 -24.21
CA MET A 286 10.82 -12.53 -23.59
C MET A 286 11.67 -11.24 -23.51
N LYS A 287 11.31 -10.19 -24.25
CA LYS A 287 11.95 -8.87 -24.09
C LYS A 287 11.54 -8.21 -22.77
N ASP A 288 10.31 -8.42 -22.33
CA ASP A 288 9.81 -7.88 -21.07
C ASP A 288 10.50 -8.57 -19.89
N VAL A 289 10.66 -9.90 -19.94
CA VAL A 289 11.46 -10.64 -18.93
C VAL A 289 12.89 -10.10 -18.83
N LYS A 290 13.56 -9.90 -19.96
CA LYS A 290 14.91 -9.29 -19.99
C LYS A 290 14.92 -7.88 -19.45
N SER A 291 13.92 -7.07 -19.80
CA SER A 291 13.75 -5.71 -19.27
C SER A 291 13.56 -5.72 -17.75
N TRP A 292 12.86 -6.71 -17.19
CA TRP A 292 12.70 -6.84 -15.73
C TRP A 292 14.02 -7.20 -15.05
N ILE A 293 14.81 -8.11 -15.63
CA ILE A 293 16.15 -8.45 -15.13
C ILE A 293 17.09 -7.24 -15.16
N GLU A 294 17.10 -6.50 -16.27
CA GLU A 294 17.89 -5.27 -16.41
C GLU A 294 17.49 -4.22 -15.37
N ARG A 295 16.19 -4.01 -15.15
CA ARG A 295 15.67 -3.09 -14.11
C ARG A 295 16.01 -3.56 -12.70
N ALA A 296 15.85 -4.85 -12.40
CA ALA A 296 16.20 -5.43 -11.11
C ALA A 296 17.71 -5.28 -10.82
N THR A 297 18.56 -5.45 -11.84
CA THR A 297 20.01 -5.22 -11.73
C THR A 297 20.33 -3.74 -11.48
N ALA A 298 19.67 -2.83 -12.19
CA ALA A 298 19.88 -1.39 -12.03
C ALA A 298 19.48 -0.86 -10.63
N MET A 299 18.71 -1.62 -9.85
CA MET A 299 18.40 -1.28 -8.46
C MET A 299 19.63 -1.31 -7.54
N GLU A 300 20.74 -1.96 -7.92
CA GLU A 300 22.00 -1.96 -7.16
C GLU A 300 22.57 -0.54 -6.97
N ASP A 301 22.29 0.36 -7.91
CA ASP A 301 22.75 1.74 -7.91
C ASP A 301 21.74 2.71 -7.24
N MET A 302 20.63 2.23 -6.69
CA MET A 302 19.60 3.08 -6.08
C MET A 302 19.91 3.41 -4.62
N ASP A 303 20.18 4.68 -4.31
CA ASP A 303 20.54 5.15 -2.98
C ASP A 303 19.37 5.72 -2.14
N ASP A 304 18.18 5.84 -2.73
CA ASP A 304 16.97 6.19 -1.98
C ASP A 304 16.15 4.93 -1.67
N LYS A 305 15.94 4.66 -0.38
CA LYS A 305 15.20 3.49 0.12
C LYS A 305 13.74 3.43 -0.34
N HIS A 306 13.07 4.57 -0.49
CA HIS A 306 11.66 4.58 -0.93
C HIS A 306 11.57 4.37 -2.44
N THR A 307 12.47 4.96 -3.22
CA THR A 307 12.61 4.69 -4.66
C THR A 307 12.97 3.22 -4.91
N LEU A 308 13.95 2.68 -4.18
CA LEU A 308 14.34 1.28 -4.26
C LEU A 308 13.14 0.35 -4.04
N PHE A 309 12.37 0.57 -2.99
CA PHE A 309 11.22 -0.28 -2.69
C PHE A 309 10.03 -0.04 -3.64
N ALA A 310 9.85 1.19 -4.14
CA ALA A 310 8.84 1.46 -5.14
C ALA A 310 9.16 0.75 -6.46
N GLU A 311 10.43 0.67 -6.86
CA GLU A 311 10.86 -0.08 -8.04
C GLU A 311 10.66 -1.59 -7.84
N LEU A 312 11.03 -2.12 -6.67
CA LEU A 312 10.71 -3.49 -6.27
C LEU A 312 9.22 -3.78 -6.45
N ALA A 313 8.37 -2.95 -5.85
CA ALA A 313 6.92 -3.12 -5.90
C ALA A 313 6.41 -3.13 -7.35
N ALA A 314 6.86 -2.17 -8.17
CA ALA A 314 6.46 -2.06 -9.56
C ALA A 314 6.89 -3.27 -10.39
N LEU A 315 8.12 -3.76 -10.22
CA LEU A 315 8.60 -4.96 -10.92
C LEU A 315 7.77 -6.19 -10.55
N GLU A 316 7.54 -6.41 -9.26
CA GLU A 316 6.75 -7.56 -8.83
C GLU A 316 5.33 -7.52 -9.38
N ASP A 317 4.66 -6.36 -9.33
CA ASP A 317 3.32 -6.21 -9.88
C ASP A 317 3.25 -6.51 -11.39
N GLU A 318 4.34 -6.30 -12.13
CA GLU A 318 4.42 -6.58 -13.56
C GLU A 318 4.54 -8.09 -13.88
N PHE A 319 5.32 -8.86 -13.11
CA PHE A 319 5.62 -10.25 -13.45
C PHE A 319 4.89 -11.30 -12.61
N GLU A 320 4.27 -10.93 -11.48
CA GLU A 320 3.73 -11.89 -10.50
C GLU A 320 2.58 -12.76 -11.06
N ASP A 321 1.71 -12.21 -11.92
CA ASP A 321 0.67 -13.00 -12.59
C ASP A 321 1.27 -14.07 -13.51
N LEU A 322 2.29 -13.69 -14.29
CA LEU A 322 2.99 -14.62 -15.18
C LEU A 322 3.73 -15.69 -14.37
N GLU A 323 4.42 -15.30 -13.30
CA GLU A 323 5.11 -16.21 -12.39
C GLU A 323 4.17 -17.27 -11.81
N SER A 324 2.98 -16.85 -11.35
CA SER A 324 1.99 -17.78 -10.81
C SER A 324 1.56 -18.82 -11.86
N LYS A 325 1.32 -18.39 -13.09
CA LYS A 325 0.91 -19.28 -14.19
C LYS A 325 2.02 -20.26 -14.59
N VAL A 326 3.26 -19.78 -14.66
CA VAL A 326 4.42 -20.63 -14.95
C VAL A 326 4.61 -21.67 -13.85
N ARG A 327 4.55 -21.27 -12.59
CA ARG A 327 4.68 -22.20 -11.45
C ARG A 327 3.60 -23.28 -11.47
N GLU A 328 2.36 -22.91 -11.78
CA GLU A 328 1.27 -23.87 -11.93
C GLU A 328 1.51 -24.83 -13.10
N ALA A 329 1.97 -24.31 -14.25
CA ALA A 329 2.28 -25.13 -15.42
C ALA A 329 3.40 -26.15 -15.14
N VAL A 330 4.49 -25.72 -14.51
CA VAL A 330 5.60 -26.59 -14.08
C VAL A 330 5.08 -27.69 -13.17
N TRP A 331 4.28 -27.35 -12.15
CA TRP A 331 3.71 -28.33 -11.23
C TRP A 331 2.83 -29.36 -11.96
N ARG A 332 1.98 -28.93 -12.90
CA ARG A 332 1.14 -29.84 -13.70
C ARG A 332 1.96 -30.79 -14.58
N ILE A 333 3.08 -30.32 -15.15
CA ILE A 333 3.99 -31.15 -15.94
C ILE A 333 4.63 -32.23 -15.05
N ASP A 334 5.13 -31.84 -13.88
CA ASP A 334 5.75 -32.75 -12.92
C ASP A 334 4.76 -33.79 -12.38
N GLU A 335 3.53 -33.36 -12.07
CA GLU A 335 2.47 -34.27 -11.63
C GLU A 335 2.14 -35.30 -12.72
N ALA A 336 2.01 -34.86 -13.98
CA ALA A 336 1.75 -35.73 -15.11
C ALA A 336 2.91 -36.70 -15.40
N ALA A 337 4.15 -36.28 -15.17
CA ALA A 337 5.33 -37.13 -15.32
C ALA A 337 5.41 -38.21 -14.24
N ASN A 338 5.04 -37.89 -13.00
CA ASN A 338 5.06 -38.82 -11.86
C ASN A 338 3.91 -39.85 -11.88
N MET A 339 2.83 -39.59 -12.63
CA MET A 339 1.72 -40.53 -12.81
C MET A 339 1.94 -41.55 -13.95
N ARG A 340 3.03 -41.44 -14.72
CA ARG A 340 3.42 -42.37 -15.78
C ARG A 340 4.45 -43.37 -15.26
#